data_AF-A0AAD5YQ75-F1
#
_entry.id   AF-A0AAD5YQ75-F1
#
_cell.length_a   1.000
_cell.length_b   1.000
_cell.length_c   1.000
_cell.angle_alpha   90.00
_cell.angle_beta   90.00
_cell.angle_gamma   90.00
#
_symmetry.space_group_name_H-M   'P 1'
#
loop_
_entity.id
_entity.type
_entity.pdbx_description
1 polymer ?
#
loop_
_entity_poly.entity_id
_entity_poly.type
_entity_poly.pdbx_seq_one_letter_code
_entity_poly.pdbx_strand_id
1 'polypeptide(L)'
;MSAPASLDLWMANQSVLRSNLPQEIQEALLRCEKEVRDIYALSTFVAAMSDPTVYHTMYGPNRFNVTGTLKTWSIIDDLPKINVPTLLTNGATDEASDSCVSPYFKLIPRVKWVDFAKSSHMAHFEEPEKFYSVLGSFLIDDD
;
A
#
# COMPACT_ATOMS: atom_id res chain seq x y z
N MET A 1 -0.06 1.91 7.76
CA MET A 1 0.76 1.15 6.82
C MET A 1 1.12 2.04 5.66
N SER A 2 2.31 1.87 5.11
CA SER A 2 2.89 2.78 4.12
C SER A 2 2.36 2.49 2.72
N ALA A 3 2.08 3.55 1.96
CA ALA A 3 1.79 3.48 0.54
C ALA A 3 3.07 3.21 -0.27
N PRO A 4 2.99 2.79 -1.56
CA PRO A 4 4.17 2.72 -2.42
C PRO A 4 4.80 4.09 -2.66
N ALA A 5 6.12 4.16 -2.84
CA ALA A 5 6.83 5.41 -3.17
C ALA A 5 6.56 5.91 -4.60
N SER A 6 6.04 5.05 -5.48
CA SER A 6 5.67 5.36 -6.86
C SER A 6 4.62 4.38 -7.37
N LEU A 7 3.72 4.84 -8.24
CA LEU A 7 2.76 3.96 -8.91
C LEU A 7 3.42 3.02 -9.93
N ASP A 8 4.58 3.36 -10.47
CA ASP A 8 5.32 2.44 -11.35
C ASP A 8 5.84 1.22 -10.56
N LEU A 9 6.38 1.45 -9.36
CA LEU A 9 6.80 0.37 -8.46
C LEU A 9 5.61 -0.47 -8.00
N TRP A 10 4.48 0.19 -7.72
CA TRP A 10 3.23 -0.50 -7.41
C TRP A 10 2.81 -1.44 -8.52
N MET A 11 2.71 -0.95 -9.76
CA MET A 11 2.27 -1.76 -10.90
C MET A 11 3.24 -2.92 -11.19
N ALA A 12 4.55 -2.67 -11.09
CA ALA A 12 5.55 -3.73 -11.21
C ALA A 12 5.37 -4.82 -10.13
N ASN A 13 5.17 -4.43 -8.87
CA ASN A 13 4.91 -5.36 -7.78
C ASN A 13 3.62 -6.14 -7.97
N GLN A 14 2.52 -5.47 -8.34
CA GLN A 14 1.24 -6.14 -8.60
C GLN A 14 1.35 -7.17 -9.73
N SER A 15 2.14 -6.88 -10.77
CA SER A 15 2.42 -7.84 -11.85
C SER A 15 3.11 -9.09 -11.32
N VAL A 16 4.09 -8.95 -10.42
CA VAL A 16 4.79 -10.08 -9.80
C VAL A 16 3.85 -10.89 -8.91
N LEU A 17 3.14 -10.22 -7.99
CA LEU A 17 2.19 -10.88 -7.09
C LEU A 17 1.12 -11.65 -7.87
N ARG A 18 0.57 -11.05 -8.93
CA ARG A 18 -0.43 -11.71 -9.78
C ARG A 18 0.12 -12.95 -10.46
N SER A 19 1.37 -12.90 -10.95
CA SER A 19 1.98 -14.04 -11.63
C SER A 19 2.16 -15.27 -10.72
N ASN A 20 2.20 -15.06 -9.40
CA ASN A 20 2.32 -16.12 -8.40
C ASN A 20 0.96 -16.73 -8.00
N LEU A 21 -0.16 -16.17 -8.44
CA LEU A 21 -1.49 -16.72 -8.14
C LEU A 21 -1.80 -17.92 -9.05
N PRO A 22 -2.64 -18.87 -8.61
CA PRO A 22 -3.13 -19.94 -9.47
C PRO A 22 -3.80 -19.36 -10.74
N GLN A 23 -3.64 -20.03 -11.88
CA GLN A 23 -4.15 -19.59 -13.17
C GLN A 23 -5.64 -19.21 -13.15
N GLU A 24 -6.46 -20.03 -12.49
CA GLU A 24 -7.91 -19.77 -12.34
C GLU A 24 -8.19 -18.45 -11.62
N ILE A 25 -7.39 -18.10 -10.61
CA ILE A 25 -7.52 -16.85 -9.87
C ILE A 25 -7.08 -15.66 -10.74
N GLN A 26 -6.00 -15.81 -11.51
CA GLN A 26 -5.56 -14.76 -12.45
C GLN A 26 -6.65 -14.44 -13.49
N GLU A 27 -7.30 -15.48 -14.03
CA GLU A 27 -8.40 -15.36 -14.98
C GLU A 27 -9.65 -14.74 -14.35
N ALA A 28 -9.96 -15.10 -13.10
CA ALA A 28 -11.06 -14.49 -12.36
C ALA A 28 -10.82 -12.99 -12.13
N LEU A 29 -9.60 -12.59 -11.74
CA LEU A 29 -9.24 -11.18 -11.59
C LEU A 29 -9.38 -10.42 -12.91
N LEU A 30 -8.89 -10.98 -14.04
CA LEU A 30 -8.99 -10.35 -15.36
C LEU A 30 -10.44 -10.12 -15.78
N ARG A 31 -11.32 -11.08 -15.48
CA ARG A 31 -12.76 -10.96 -15.75
C ARG A 31 -13.39 -9.86 -14.89
N CYS A 32 -13.12 -9.84 -13.58
CA CYS A 32 -13.66 -8.81 -12.67
C CYS A 32 -13.21 -7.39 -13.05
N GLU A 33 -11.96 -7.22 -13.49
CA GLU A 33 -11.42 -5.93 -13.95
C GLU A 33 -12.13 -5.41 -15.21
N LYS A 34 -12.44 -6.30 -16.17
CA LYS A 34 -13.19 -5.94 -17.37
C LYS A 34 -14.64 -5.57 -17.07
N GLU A 35 -15.25 -6.23 -16.09
CA GLU A 35 -16.63 -5.99 -15.71
C GLU A 35 -16.80 -4.82 -14.72
N VAL A 36 -15.70 -4.19 -14.30
CA VAL A 36 -15.69 -3.11 -13.28
C VAL A 36 -16.46 -3.52 -12.03
N ARG A 37 -16.25 -4.76 -11.57
CA ARG A 37 -16.85 -5.22 -10.32
C ARG A 37 -15.93 -4.87 -9.16
N ASP A 38 -16.49 -4.14 -8.20
CA ASP A 38 -15.84 -3.90 -6.92
C ASP A 38 -15.63 -5.24 -6.18
N ILE A 39 -14.39 -5.50 -5.80
CA ILE A 39 -13.98 -6.72 -5.07
C ILE A 39 -14.04 -6.54 -3.54
N TYR A 40 -14.69 -5.49 -3.05
CA TYR A 40 -14.65 -5.12 -1.64
C TYR A 40 -15.80 -5.78 -0.86
N ALA A 41 -15.46 -6.75 -0.01
CA ALA A 41 -16.43 -7.49 0.82
C ALA A 41 -16.61 -6.95 2.25
N LEU A 42 -15.91 -5.87 2.63
CA LEU A 42 -16.03 -5.27 3.96
C LEU A 42 -17.06 -4.14 3.97
N SER A 43 -17.97 -4.13 4.96
CA SER A 43 -19.00 -3.10 5.12
C SER A 43 -18.44 -1.67 5.20
N THR A 44 -17.24 -1.50 5.77
CA THR A 44 -16.54 -0.20 5.80
C THR A 44 -16.15 0.29 4.40
N PHE A 45 -15.72 -0.61 3.52
CA PHE A 45 -15.42 -0.24 2.13
C PHE A 45 -16.70 0.09 1.35
N VAL A 46 -17.81 -0.61 1.62
CA VAL A 46 -19.11 -0.29 1.01
C VAL A 46 -19.55 1.13 1.39
N ALA A 47 -19.36 1.54 2.65
CA ALA A 47 -19.65 2.90 3.08
C ALA A 47 -18.71 3.92 2.42
N ALA A 48 -17.40 3.64 2.36
CA ALA A 48 -16.43 4.51 1.69
C ALA A 48 -16.67 4.64 0.18
N MET A 49 -17.17 3.59 -0.47
CA MET A 49 -17.52 3.55 -1.89
C MET A 49 -18.93 4.06 -2.18
N SER A 50 -19.69 4.51 -1.17
CA SER A 50 -21.00 5.16 -1.40
C SER A 50 -20.86 6.45 -2.22
N ASP A 51 -19.70 7.11 -2.15
CA ASP A 51 -19.26 8.14 -3.06
C ASP A 51 -17.82 7.83 -3.55
N PRO A 52 -17.66 7.19 -4.71
CA PRO A 52 -16.35 6.81 -5.22
C PRO A 52 -15.65 7.94 -5.98
N THR A 53 -16.19 9.17 -5.97
CA THR A 53 -15.73 10.27 -6.85
C THR A 53 -14.22 10.47 -6.80
N VAL A 54 -13.64 10.60 -5.61
CA VAL A 54 -12.19 10.83 -5.45
C VAL A 54 -11.40 9.57 -5.84
N TYR A 55 -11.83 8.39 -5.38
CA TYR A 55 -11.13 7.13 -5.64
C TYR A 55 -11.08 6.82 -7.15
N HIS A 56 -12.21 6.92 -7.85
CA HIS A 56 -12.26 6.69 -9.30
C HIS A 56 -11.50 7.75 -10.09
N THR A 57 -11.52 9.01 -9.66
CA THR A 57 -10.81 10.09 -10.36
C THR A 57 -9.29 9.95 -10.21
N MET A 58 -8.82 9.70 -8.98
CA MET A 58 -7.39 9.69 -8.67
C MET A 58 -6.73 8.35 -8.93
N TYR A 59 -7.38 7.26 -8.51
CA TYR A 59 -6.83 5.92 -8.60
C TYR A 59 -7.38 5.19 -9.83
N GLY A 60 -8.71 5.14 -9.96
CA GLY A 60 -9.40 4.34 -10.96
C GLY A 60 -10.36 3.36 -10.30
N PRO A 61 -10.89 2.38 -11.05
CA PRO A 61 -11.95 1.50 -10.56
C PRO A 61 -11.47 0.52 -9.47
N ASN A 62 -10.19 0.16 -9.44
CA ASN A 62 -9.66 -0.76 -8.43
C ASN A 62 -8.13 -0.63 -8.27
N ARG A 63 -7.60 -1.31 -7.24
CA ARG A 63 -6.17 -1.30 -6.86
C ARG A 63 -5.21 -1.96 -7.87
N PHE A 64 -5.74 -2.76 -8.80
CA PHE A 64 -4.95 -3.50 -9.79
C PHE A 64 -4.88 -2.78 -11.15
N ASN A 65 -5.75 -1.80 -11.39
CA ASN A 65 -5.81 -1.04 -12.62
C ASN A 65 -5.89 0.46 -12.34
N VAL A 66 -4.71 1.08 -12.17
CA VAL A 66 -4.58 2.51 -11.87
C VAL A 66 -4.73 3.31 -13.17
N THR A 67 -5.93 3.82 -13.43
CA THR A 67 -6.25 4.60 -14.65
C THR A 67 -6.44 6.10 -14.37
N GLY A 68 -6.56 6.48 -13.11
CA GLY A 68 -6.80 7.84 -12.66
C GLY A 68 -5.57 8.75 -12.74
N THR A 69 -5.69 9.94 -12.16
CA THR A 69 -4.64 10.98 -12.21
C THR A 69 -3.33 10.58 -11.53
N LEU A 70 -3.35 9.64 -10.57
CA LEU A 70 -2.16 9.16 -9.86
C LEU A 70 -1.31 8.16 -10.66
N LYS A 71 -1.74 7.70 -11.84
CA LYS A 71 -1.07 6.63 -12.60
C LYS A 71 0.43 6.87 -12.91
N THR A 72 0.89 8.12 -12.86
CA THR A 72 2.30 8.51 -13.06
C THR A 72 2.93 9.15 -11.82
N TRP A 73 2.26 9.08 -10.68
CA TRP A 73 2.72 9.72 -9.46
C TRP A 73 3.93 8.98 -8.87
N SER A 74 4.90 9.76 -8.43
CA SER A 74 6.11 9.31 -7.73
C SER A 74 6.57 10.41 -6.78
N ILE A 75 7.00 10.03 -5.57
CA ILE A 75 7.63 10.94 -4.61
C ILE A 75 9.14 10.69 -4.48
N ILE A 76 9.68 9.71 -5.21
CA ILE A 76 11.05 9.19 -5.04
C ILE A 76 12.10 10.32 -5.04
N ASP A 77 12.01 11.25 -5.98
CA ASP A 77 12.98 12.36 -6.14
C ASP A 77 12.92 13.38 -5.00
N ASP A 78 11.80 13.43 -4.28
CA ASP A 78 11.56 14.34 -3.17
C ASP A 78 11.84 13.70 -1.80
N LEU A 79 12.02 12.38 -1.71
CA LEU A 79 12.30 11.68 -0.46
C LEU A 79 13.51 12.24 0.31
N PRO A 80 14.62 12.63 -0.33
CA PRO A 80 15.75 13.25 0.37
C PRO A 80 15.42 14.59 1.05
N LYS A 81 14.29 15.23 0.72
CA LYS A 81 13.84 16.48 1.34
C LYS A 81 13.22 16.27 2.72
N ILE A 82 12.89 15.03 3.10
CA ILE A 82 12.26 14.69 4.38
C ILE A 82 13.34 14.60 5.47
N ASN A 83 13.44 15.64 6.32
CA ASN A 83 14.47 15.74 7.36
C ASN A 83 13.98 15.42 8.79
N VAL A 84 12.71 15.04 8.93
CA VAL A 84 12.09 14.67 10.21
C VAL A 84 12.21 13.16 10.46
N PRO A 85 12.22 12.71 11.73
CA PRO A 85 12.08 11.30 12.06
C PRO A 85 10.88 10.70 11.34
N THR A 86 11.09 9.57 10.67
CA THR A 86 10.05 8.89 9.89
C THR A 86 9.96 7.42 10.29
N LEU A 87 8.75 6.97 10.59
CA LEU A 87 8.44 5.55 10.79
C LEU A 87 7.83 4.98 9.51
N LEU A 88 8.52 4.00 8.92
CA LEU A 88 8.05 3.23 7.77
C LEU A 88 7.50 1.89 8.26
N THR A 89 6.31 1.50 7.76
CA THR A 89 5.64 0.24 8.16
C THR A 89 5.03 -0.48 6.97
N ASN A 90 5.28 -1.77 6.83
CA ASN A 90 4.56 -2.68 5.93
C ASN A 90 4.43 -4.06 6.58
N GLY A 91 3.54 -4.89 6.05
CA GLY A 91 3.38 -6.28 6.49
C GLY A 91 4.18 -7.25 5.63
N ALA A 92 4.55 -8.40 6.19
CA ALA A 92 5.31 -9.42 5.46
C ALA A 92 4.55 -9.98 4.24
N THR A 93 3.22 -9.92 4.23
CA THR A 93 2.36 -10.33 3.10
C THR A 93 1.59 -9.16 2.49
N ASP A 94 2.10 -7.94 2.64
CA ASP A 94 1.46 -6.71 2.17
C ASP A 94 1.45 -6.59 0.63
N GLU A 95 0.38 -6.02 0.08
CA GLU A 95 0.31 -5.60 -1.32
C GLU A 95 1.30 -4.45 -1.61
N ALA A 96 1.61 -3.62 -0.61
CA ALA A 96 2.74 -2.69 -0.61
C ALA A 96 4.01 -3.42 -0.12
N SER A 97 4.52 -4.33 -0.94
CA SER A 97 5.72 -5.12 -0.61
C SER A 97 6.96 -4.27 -0.35
N ASP A 98 8.02 -4.90 0.17
CA ASP A 98 9.33 -4.28 0.37
C ASP A 98 9.84 -3.50 -0.84
N SER A 99 9.59 -3.98 -2.07
CA SER A 99 10.01 -3.27 -3.29
C SER A 99 9.31 -1.90 -3.44
N CYS A 100 8.05 -1.80 -3.05
CA CYS A 100 7.24 -0.59 -3.11
C CYS A 100 7.68 0.45 -2.08
N VAL A 101 8.10 -0.01 -0.89
CA VAL A 101 8.43 0.87 0.25
C VAL A 101 9.92 1.09 0.46
N SER A 102 10.79 0.25 -0.12
CA SER A 102 12.25 0.39 0.04
C SER A 102 12.83 1.74 -0.38
N PRO A 103 12.27 2.51 -1.34
CA PRO A 103 12.78 3.84 -1.62
C PRO A 103 12.71 4.78 -0.42
N TYR A 104 11.67 4.69 0.41
CA TYR A 104 11.57 5.47 1.65
C TYR A 104 12.75 5.17 2.57
N PHE A 105 13.03 3.88 2.81
CA PHE A 105 14.13 3.48 3.67
C PHE A 105 15.51 3.90 3.11
N LYS A 106 15.67 3.87 1.79
CA LYS A 106 16.95 4.19 1.13
C LYS A 106 17.22 5.69 1.01
N LEU A 107 16.17 6.50 0.89
CA LEU A 107 16.29 7.91 0.48
C LEU A 107 15.91 8.91 1.56
N ILE A 108 15.11 8.53 2.57
CA ILE A 108 14.85 9.39 3.73
C ILE A 108 16.03 9.26 4.71
N PRO A 109 16.73 10.35 5.09
CA PRO A 109 17.89 10.28 5.97
C PRO A 109 17.62 9.73 7.38
N ARG A 110 16.43 10.00 7.93
CA ARG A 110 16.05 9.63 9.31
C ARG A 110 14.82 8.73 9.31
N VAL A 111 15.00 7.46 8.93
CA VAL A 111 13.91 6.49 8.78
C VAL A 111 14.16 5.22 9.59
N LYS A 112 13.17 4.82 10.39
CA LYS A 112 13.08 3.51 11.05
C LYS A 112 12.06 2.68 10.28
N TRP A 113 12.41 1.48 9.84
CA TRP A 113 11.52 0.59 9.11
C TRP A 113 11.16 -0.63 9.96
N VAL A 114 9.86 -0.88 10.12
CA VAL A 114 9.30 -2.05 10.81
C VAL A 114 8.44 -2.87 9.86
N ASP A 115 8.86 -4.13 9.66
CA ASP A 115 8.08 -5.16 9.00
C ASP A 115 7.23 -5.95 10.03
N PHE A 116 5.94 -6.06 9.75
CA PHE A 116 4.98 -6.79 10.56
C PHE A 116 4.82 -8.23 10.04
N ALA A 117 5.64 -9.12 10.60
CA ALA A 117 5.77 -10.52 10.20
C ALA A 117 4.47 -11.35 10.11
N LYS A 118 3.38 -10.95 10.78
CA LYS A 118 2.08 -11.66 10.72
C LYS A 118 0.96 -10.78 10.18
N SER A 119 1.30 -9.75 9.43
CA SER A 119 0.36 -8.79 8.87
C SER A 119 0.47 -8.68 7.35
N SER A 120 -0.64 -8.28 6.74
CA SER A 120 -0.71 -7.78 5.37
C SER A 120 -0.78 -6.25 5.39
N HIS A 121 -1.73 -5.64 4.67
CA HIS A 121 -1.86 -4.19 4.53
C HIS A 121 -2.44 -3.47 5.76
N MET A 122 -2.98 -4.20 6.74
CA MET A 122 -3.71 -3.61 7.86
C MET A 122 -3.18 -4.10 9.20
N ALA A 123 -1.86 -4.00 9.42
CA ALA A 123 -1.21 -4.45 10.67
C ALA A 123 -1.82 -3.90 11.96
N HIS A 124 -2.42 -2.72 11.93
CA HIS A 124 -3.15 -2.13 13.06
C HIS A 124 -4.43 -2.90 13.46
N PHE A 125 -4.98 -3.70 12.55
CA PHE A 125 -6.05 -4.67 12.82
C PHE A 125 -5.52 -6.10 13.01
N GLU A 126 -4.45 -6.48 12.31
CA GLU A 126 -3.93 -7.86 12.29
C GLU A 126 -2.99 -8.16 13.46
N GLU A 127 -2.13 -7.21 13.84
CA GLU A 127 -1.20 -7.27 14.98
C GLU A 127 -1.32 -6.01 15.86
N PRO A 128 -2.51 -5.70 16.42
CA PRO A 128 -2.80 -4.41 17.06
C PRO A 128 -1.85 -4.07 18.21
N GLU A 129 -1.59 -5.03 19.11
CA GLU A 129 -0.70 -4.82 20.27
C GLU A 129 0.71 -4.41 19.84
N LYS A 130 1.28 -5.14 18.88
CA LYS A 130 2.61 -4.84 18.33
C LYS A 130 2.61 -3.52 17.58
N PHE A 131 1.56 -3.26 16.79
CA PHE A 131 1.45 -2.02 16.01
C PHE A 131 1.42 -0.79 16.92
N TYR A 132 0.57 -0.78 17.94
CA TYR A 132 0.47 0.34 18.87
C TYR A 132 1.69 0.46 19.78
N SER A 133 2.36 -0.64 20.12
CA SER A 133 3.65 -0.58 20.82
C SER A 133 4.72 0.11 19.97
N VAL A 134 4.88 -0.29 18.70
CA VAL A 134 5.84 0.32 17.78
C VAL A 134 5.54 1.80 17.54
N LEU A 135 4.27 2.11 17.26
CA LEU A 135 3.83 3.49 17.04
C LEU A 135 4.04 4.34 18.30
N GLY A 136 3.65 3.83 19.47
CA GLY A 136 3.81 4.50 20.75
C GLY A 136 5.28 4.79 21.04
N SER A 137 6.16 3.79 20.89
CA SER A 137 7.60 3.96 21.06
C SER A 137 8.19 5.00 20.12
N PHE A 138 7.74 5.07 18.87
CA PHE A 138 8.19 6.09 17.93
C PHE A 138 7.73 7.51 18.30
N LEU A 139 6.51 7.65 18.82
CA LEU A 139 5.93 8.96 19.15
C LEU A 139 6.48 9.57 20.45
N ILE A 140 7.00 8.75 21.36
CA ILE A 140 7.59 9.18 22.63
C ILE A 140 9.13 9.22 22.59
N ASP A 141 9.73 8.80 21.48
CA ASP A 141 11.19 8.86 21.30
C ASP A 141 11.60 10.33 21.15
N ASP A 142 12.51 10.80 22.00
CA ASP A 142 12.98 12.20 22.02
C ASP A 142 14.16 12.44 21.02
N ASP A 143 14.27 11.63 19.97
CA ASP A 143 15.34 11.67 18.93
C ASP A 143 15.43 12.99 18.11
#